data_AF-A0A1Q7BR03-F1
#
_entry.id   AF-A0A1Q7BR03-F1
#
_cell.length_a   1.000
_cell.length_b   1.000
_cell.length_c   1.000
_cell.angle_alpha   90.00
_cell.angle_beta   90.00
_cell.angle_gamma   90.00
#
_symmetry.space_group_name_H-M   'P 1'
#
loop_
_entity.id
_entity.type
_entity.pdbx_description
1 polymer ?
#
loop_
_entity_poly.entity_id
_entity_poly.type
_entity_poly.pdbx_seq_one_letter_code
_entity_poly.pdbx_strand_id
1 'polypeptide(L)'
;MMNAEGPHALEPVQSTDGEAGSNRWSHRLRIFLRAMATISLGKGLYHWAVICGIGAPVASGFDAYSTPYQVATVFFAVIDLVAGVGLWLAAPWGAVVWLTSVISMAAVELLFPQIYGGNTWVIVVEVLLLGGYLWLALMAAREQPG
;
A
#
# COMPACT_ATOMS: atom_id res chain seq x y z
N MET A 1 13.41 -44.98 -55.45
CA MET A 1 14.34 -44.06 -54.77
C MET A 1 13.60 -43.48 -53.57
N MET A 2 13.97 -43.92 -52.37
CA MET A 2 13.42 -43.48 -51.09
C MET A 2 14.24 -42.27 -50.65
N ASN A 3 13.65 -41.07 -50.59
CA ASN A 3 14.37 -39.88 -50.15
C ASN A 3 14.44 -39.88 -48.62
N ALA A 4 15.67 -39.78 -48.11
CA ALA A 4 16.00 -39.72 -46.70
C ALA A 4 15.67 -38.34 -46.10
N GLU A 5 15.18 -38.42 -44.86
CA GLU A 5 14.98 -37.43 -43.80
C GLU A 5 15.41 -35.96 -43.99
N GLY A 6 14.51 -35.06 -43.60
CA GLY A 6 14.89 -33.93 -42.76
C GLY A 6 14.03 -33.97 -41.49
N PRO A 7 14.59 -34.19 -40.28
CA PRO A 7 13.83 -33.98 -39.05
C PRO A 7 13.40 -32.52 -39.04
N HIS A 8 12.10 -32.26 -38.91
CA HIS A 8 11.56 -30.93 -38.67
C HIS A 8 12.30 -30.33 -37.47
N ALA A 9 13.29 -29.49 -37.75
CA ALA A 9 13.94 -28.65 -36.76
C ALA A 9 12.83 -27.73 -36.23
N LEU A 10 12.30 -28.09 -35.07
CA LEU A 10 11.37 -27.24 -34.34
C LEU A 10 12.14 -25.95 -34.05
N GLU A 11 11.79 -24.90 -34.77
CA GLU A 11 12.25 -23.54 -34.51
C GLU A 11 12.01 -23.27 -33.01
N PRO A 12 13.06 -22.94 -32.23
CA PRO A 12 12.88 -22.71 -30.80
C PRO A 12 12.00 -21.47 -30.67
N VAL A 13 10.75 -21.67 -30.24
CA VAL A 13 9.80 -20.58 -30.01
C VAL A 13 10.42 -19.65 -28.98
N GLN A 14 10.90 -18.49 -29.44
CA GLN A 14 11.43 -17.47 -28.54
C GLN A 14 10.26 -16.81 -27.81
N SER A 15 9.87 -17.35 -26.66
CA SER A 15 8.91 -16.72 -25.74
C SER A 15 9.59 -15.92 -24.62
N THR A 16 10.91 -15.69 -24.70
CA THR A 16 11.69 -15.13 -23.58
C THR A 16 11.57 -13.61 -23.39
N ASP A 17 11.17 -12.85 -24.40
CA ASP A 17 11.18 -11.38 -24.30
C ASP A 17 9.90 -10.80 -23.64
N GLY A 18 8.74 -11.42 -23.86
CA GLY A 18 7.48 -11.02 -23.22
C GLY A 18 7.33 -11.48 -21.77
N GLU A 19 7.80 -12.69 -21.46
CA GLU A 19 7.74 -13.25 -20.11
C GLU A 19 8.70 -12.54 -19.13
N ALA A 20 9.88 -12.11 -19.61
CA ALA A 20 10.86 -11.39 -18.80
C ALA A 20 10.39 -10.00 -18.36
N GLY A 21 9.62 -9.30 -19.22
CA GLY A 21 9.03 -7.99 -18.91
C GLY A 21 7.93 -8.09 -17.85
N SER A 22 6.95 -8.97 -18.06
CA SER A 22 5.82 -9.20 -17.15
C SER A 22 6.28 -9.68 -15.76
N ASN A 23 7.28 -10.56 -15.70
CA ASN A 23 7.83 -11.04 -14.44
C ASN A 23 8.54 -9.91 -13.65
N ARG A 24 9.31 -9.04 -14.33
CA ARG A 24 9.94 -7.87 -13.70
C ARG A 24 8.91 -6.92 -13.10
N TRP A 25 7.83 -6.64 -13.84
CA TRP A 25 6.87 -5.65 -13.36
C TRP A 25 6.03 -6.17 -12.19
N SER A 26 5.55 -7.41 -12.32
CA SER A 26 4.86 -8.14 -11.25
C SER A 26 5.71 -8.30 -9.98
N HIS A 27 7.03 -8.43 -10.13
CA HIS A 27 7.95 -8.49 -8.99
C HIS A 27 8.08 -7.15 -8.26
N ARG A 28 8.27 -6.04 -8.98
CA ARG A 28 8.36 -4.71 -8.34
C ARG A 28 7.03 -4.29 -7.70
N LEU A 29 5.88 -4.64 -8.30
CA LEU A 29 4.56 -4.41 -7.69
C LEU A 29 4.45 -5.14 -6.35
N ARG A 30 4.85 -6.41 -6.28
CA ARG A 30 4.84 -7.18 -5.02
C ARG A 30 5.76 -6.58 -3.97
N ILE A 31 6.96 -6.13 -4.33
CA ILE A 31 7.87 -5.46 -3.39
C ILE A 31 7.24 -4.17 -2.88
N PHE A 32 6.63 -3.37 -3.75
CA PHE A 32 5.96 -2.14 -3.37
C PHE A 32 4.79 -2.41 -2.41
N LEU A 33 3.92 -3.37 -2.73
CA LEU A 33 2.81 -3.77 -1.87
C LEU A 33 3.30 -4.24 -0.49
N ARG A 34 4.41 -5.00 -0.43
CA ARG A 34 5.01 -5.43 0.84
C ARG A 34 5.60 -4.29 1.65
N ALA A 35 6.28 -3.34 1.02
CA ALA A 35 6.79 -2.15 1.70
C ALA A 35 5.65 -1.31 2.29
N MET A 36 4.59 -1.10 1.51
CA MET A 36 3.38 -0.38 1.96
C MET A 36 2.63 -1.14 3.04
N ALA A 37 2.62 -2.48 2.97
CA ALA A 37 2.05 -3.31 4.02
C ALA A 37 2.79 -3.13 5.34
N THR A 38 4.13 -3.16 5.34
CA THR A 38 4.91 -2.97 6.57
C THR A 38 4.75 -1.56 7.14
N ILE A 39 4.66 -0.54 6.29
CA ILE A 39 4.39 0.84 6.72
C ILE A 39 3.01 0.94 7.37
N SER A 40 1.97 0.39 6.72
CA SER A 40 0.59 0.45 7.24
C SER A 40 0.45 -0.33 8.55
N LEU A 41 1.08 -1.52 8.64
CA LEU A 41 1.14 -2.29 9.88
C LEU A 41 1.84 -1.50 11.00
N GLY A 42 2.96 -0.85 10.70
CA GLY A 42 3.67 0.00 11.66
C GLY A 42 2.83 1.19 12.13
N LYS A 43 2.13 1.86 11.21
CA LYS A 43 1.22 2.99 11.53
C LYS A 43 0.07 2.53 12.42
N GLY A 44 -0.59 1.42 12.08
CA GLY A 44 -1.66 0.85 12.90
C GLY A 44 -1.19 0.46 14.30
N LEU A 45 -0.03 -0.19 14.41
CA LEU A 45 0.58 -0.55 15.70
C LEU A 45 0.95 0.69 16.53
N TYR A 46 1.43 1.76 15.90
CA TYR A 46 1.69 3.03 16.58
C TYR A 46 0.42 3.60 17.21
N HIS A 47 -0.69 3.67 16.46
CA HIS A 47 -1.96 4.15 16.99
C HIS A 47 -2.49 3.23 18.11
N TRP A 48 -2.29 1.91 18.01
CA TRP A 48 -2.58 0.99 19.11
C TRP A 48 -1.74 1.26 20.36
N ALA A 49 -0.45 1.56 20.21
CA ALA A 49 0.41 1.93 21.34
C ALA A 49 -0.11 3.20 22.04
N VAL A 50 -0.56 4.19 21.26
CA VAL A 50 -1.20 5.41 21.76
C VAL A 50 -2.49 5.09 22.54
N ILE A 51 -3.35 4.23 22.00
CA ILE A 51 -4.60 3.79 22.67
C ILE A 51 -4.29 3.06 23.99
N CYS A 52 -3.27 2.20 24.00
CA CYS A 52 -2.82 1.50 25.20
C CYS A 52 -2.10 2.41 26.22
N GLY A 53 -1.91 3.70 25.90
CA GLY A 53 -1.21 4.65 26.77
C GLY A 53 0.31 4.46 26.84
N ILE A 54 0.89 3.63 25.94
CA ILE A 54 2.33 3.41 25.86
C ILE A 54 2.97 4.63 25.18
N GLY A 55 3.56 5.52 25.97
CA GLY A 55 4.21 6.75 25.49
C GLY A 55 3.42 8.06 25.72
N ALA A 56 2.40 8.07 26.59
CA ALA A 56 1.66 9.27 26.91
C ALA A 56 2.55 10.34 27.60
N PRO A 57 2.63 11.59 27.08
CA PRO A 57 3.34 12.70 27.74
C PRO A 57 2.63 13.20 29.01
N VAL A 58 1.34 12.88 29.13
CA VAL A 58 0.46 13.34 30.21
C VAL A 58 0.01 12.11 31.01
N ALA A 59 0.06 12.19 32.34
CA ALA A 59 -0.27 11.09 33.25
C ALA A 59 -1.72 10.57 33.15
N SER A 60 -2.56 11.21 32.33
CA SER A 60 -4.01 10.97 32.20
C SER A 60 -4.43 10.03 31.06
N GLY A 61 -3.48 9.44 30.31
CA GLY A 61 -3.78 8.40 29.32
C GLY A 61 -4.53 8.89 28.06
N PHE A 62 -4.99 7.94 27.24
CA PHE A 62 -5.70 8.20 25.97
C PHE A 62 -7.04 8.95 26.16
N ASP A 63 -7.71 8.71 27.28
CA ASP A 63 -9.03 9.27 27.59
C ASP A 63 -9.01 10.79 27.81
N ALA A 64 -7.81 11.37 28.02
CA ALA A 64 -7.62 12.80 28.22
C ALA A 64 -7.59 13.61 26.92
N TYR A 65 -7.44 12.96 25.76
CA TYR A 65 -7.52 13.64 24.47
C TYR A 65 -8.96 14.02 24.12
N SER A 66 -9.14 14.99 23.23
CA SER A 66 -10.47 15.37 22.74
C SER A 66 -11.16 14.22 22.00
N THR A 67 -12.49 14.13 22.10
CA THR A 67 -13.27 13.07 21.43
C THR A 67 -12.96 12.92 19.93
N PRO A 68 -12.79 13.99 19.13
CA PRO A 68 -12.42 13.86 17.72
C PRO A 68 -11.06 13.18 17.52
N TYR A 69 -10.07 13.47 18.37
CA TYR A 69 -8.76 12.83 18.30
C TYR A 69 -8.84 11.34 18.64
N GLN A 70 -9.60 10.99 19.68
CA GLN A 70 -9.79 9.60 20.09
C GLN A 70 -10.43 8.77 18.97
N VAL A 71 -11.52 9.27 18.37
CA VAL A 71 -12.23 8.57 17.29
C VAL A 71 -11.32 8.36 16.08
N ALA A 72 -10.60 9.40 15.65
CA ALA A 72 -9.67 9.30 14.53
C ALA A 72 -8.51 8.33 14.83
N THR A 73 -7.95 8.35 16.04
CA THR A 73 -6.87 7.41 16.45
C THR A 73 -7.35 5.96 16.39
N VAL A 74 -8.54 5.66 16.92
CA VAL A 74 -9.14 4.32 16.88
C VAL A 74 -9.42 3.89 15.44
N PHE A 75 -9.94 4.80 14.61
CA PHE A 75 -10.17 4.54 13.19
C PHE A 75 -8.87 4.17 12.47
N PHE A 76 -7.81 4.96 12.63
CA PHE A 76 -6.50 4.69 12.00
C PHE A 76 -5.85 3.43 12.53
N ALA A 77 -5.94 3.16 13.85
CA ALA A 77 -5.43 1.94 14.47
C ALA A 77 -5.99 0.66 13.82
N VAL A 78 -7.24 0.69 13.37
CA VAL A 78 -7.87 -0.46 12.71
C VAL A 78 -7.62 -0.46 11.21
N ILE A 79 -7.94 0.64 10.51
CA ILE A 79 -7.92 0.69 9.05
C ILE A 79 -6.50 0.49 8.48
N ASP A 80 -5.46 1.00 9.14
CA ASP A 80 -4.08 0.83 8.70
C ASP A 80 -3.58 -0.60 8.88
N LEU A 81 -4.00 -1.30 9.94
CA LEU A 81 -3.70 -2.72 10.09
C LEU A 81 -4.40 -3.56 9.04
N VAL A 82 -5.69 -3.28 8.77
CA VAL A 82 -6.47 -3.98 7.76
C VAL A 82 -5.88 -3.75 6.36
N ALA A 83 -5.53 -2.50 6.03
CA ALA A 83 -4.79 -2.15 4.82
C ALA A 83 -3.47 -2.92 4.73
N GLY A 84 -2.69 -2.94 5.81
CA GLY A 84 -1.42 -3.65 5.88
C GLY A 84 -1.55 -5.15 5.60
N VAL A 85 -2.52 -5.82 6.21
CA VAL A 85 -2.80 -7.25 5.97
C VAL A 85 -3.25 -7.48 4.52
N GLY A 86 -4.16 -6.66 4.01
CA GLY A 86 -4.64 -6.80 2.63
C GLY A 86 -3.54 -6.60 1.59
N LEU A 87 -2.68 -5.60 1.78
CA LEU A 87 -1.52 -5.34 0.92
C LEU A 87 -0.48 -6.45 1.02
N TRP A 88 -0.25 -6.99 2.22
CA TRP A 88 0.69 -8.11 2.42
C TRP A 88 0.26 -9.37 1.66
N LEU A 89 -1.04 -9.65 1.67
CA LEU A 89 -1.65 -10.76 0.94
C LEU A 89 -1.80 -10.47 -0.57
N ALA A 90 -1.40 -9.28 -1.03
CA ALA A 90 -1.62 -8.80 -2.40
C ALA A 90 -3.10 -8.91 -2.84
N ALA A 91 -4.03 -8.74 -1.89
CA ALA A 91 -5.45 -8.84 -2.15
C ALA A 91 -6.00 -7.51 -2.69
N PRO A 92 -6.88 -7.53 -3.71
CA PRO A 92 -7.41 -6.29 -4.31
C PRO A 92 -8.10 -5.36 -3.32
N TRP A 93 -8.76 -5.91 -2.29
CA TRP A 93 -9.43 -5.14 -1.25
C TRP A 93 -8.45 -4.35 -0.38
N GLY A 94 -7.21 -4.84 -0.20
CA GLY A 94 -6.19 -4.16 0.62
C GLY A 94 -5.80 -2.80 0.07
N ALA A 95 -5.70 -2.70 -1.26
CA ALA A 95 -5.45 -1.43 -1.93
C ALA A 95 -6.58 -0.41 -1.72
N VAL A 96 -7.84 -0.86 -1.76
CA VAL A 96 -9.00 0.00 -1.53
C VAL A 96 -8.98 0.55 -0.09
N VAL A 97 -8.78 -0.33 0.89
CA VAL A 97 -8.73 0.07 2.30
C VAL A 97 -7.55 1.02 2.57
N TRP A 98 -6.41 0.74 1.96
CA TRP A 98 -5.24 1.61 2.03
C TRP A 98 -5.53 3.01 1.47
N LEU A 99 -6.14 3.10 0.29
CA LEU A 99 -6.54 4.38 -0.30
C LEU A 99 -7.53 5.13 0.59
N THR A 100 -8.50 4.43 1.17
CA THR A 100 -9.43 5.05 2.13
C THR A 100 -8.70 5.59 3.35
N SER A 101 -7.69 4.87 3.87
CA SER A 101 -6.88 5.38 4.98
C SER A 101 -6.17 6.69 4.61
N VAL A 102 -5.48 6.73 3.46
CA VAL A 102 -4.76 7.93 3.01
C VAL A 102 -5.71 9.12 2.79
N ILE A 103 -6.86 8.88 2.16
CA ILE A 103 -7.88 9.94 1.96
C ILE A 103 -8.40 10.44 3.31
N SER A 104 -8.66 9.53 4.25
CA SER A 104 -9.14 9.89 5.58
C SER A 104 -8.09 10.68 6.36
N MET A 105 -6.81 10.34 6.22
CA MET A 105 -5.70 11.07 6.85
C MET A 105 -5.65 12.51 6.34
N ALA A 106 -5.67 12.69 5.02
CA ALA A 106 -5.75 14.01 4.40
C ALA A 106 -6.99 14.78 4.89
N ALA A 107 -8.15 14.13 4.99
CA ALA A 107 -9.38 14.75 5.46
C ALA A 107 -9.28 15.19 6.93
N VAL A 108 -8.72 14.36 7.81
CA VAL A 108 -8.56 14.70 9.24
C VAL A 108 -7.60 15.87 9.43
N GLU A 109 -6.49 15.93 8.69
CA GLU A 109 -5.57 17.05 8.78
C GLU A 109 -6.16 18.35 8.21
N LEU A 110 -6.95 18.28 7.13
CA LEU A 110 -7.64 19.44 6.55
C LEU A 110 -8.79 19.96 7.42
N LEU A 111 -9.57 19.07 8.02
CA LEU A 111 -10.74 19.41 8.83
C LEU A 111 -10.39 19.76 10.28
N PHE A 112 -9.32 19.16 10.82
CA PHE A 112 -8.87 19.36 12.20
C PHE A 112 -7.38 19.73 12.31
N PRO A 113 -6.91 20.78 11.61
CA PRO A 113 -5.49 21.14 11.58
C PRO A 113 -4.95 21.52 12.97
N GLN A 114 -5.80 22.10 13.82
CA GLN A 114 -5.47 22.55 15.17
C GLN A 114 -5.17 21.39 16.15
N ILE A 115 -5.69 20.18 15.87
CA ILE A 115 -5.57 19.02 16.76
C ILE A 115 -4.38 18.15 16.35
N TYR A 116 -4.17 17.96 15.05
CA TYR A 116 -3.12 17.09 14.51
C TYR A 116 -1.80 17.83 14.19
N GLY A 117 -1.74 19.13 14.46
CA GLY A 117 -0.48 19.89 14.48
C GLY A 117 0.02 20.38 13.11
N GLY A 118 -0.80 20.26 12.06
CA GLY A 118 -0.46 20.80 10.73
C GLY A 118 0.85 20.27 10.17
N ASN A 119 1.21 19.01 10.43
CA ASN A 119 2.41 18.40 9.89
C ASN A 119 2.20 18.02 8.41
N THR A 120 2.05 19.04 7.56
CA THR A 120 1.82 18.96 6.11
C THR A 120 2.80 18.01 5.41
N TRP A 121 3.95 17.74 6.03
CA TRP A 121 4.94 16.79 5.54
C TRP A 121 4.45 15.35 5.49
N VAL A 122 3.61 14.92 6.43
CA VAL A 122 3.01 13.57 6.41
C VAL A 122 2.06 13.44 5.22
N ILE A 123 1.20 14.44 5.00
CA ILE A 123 0.32 14.50 3.82
C ILE A 123 1.14 14.45 2.52
N VAL A 124 2.19 15.27 2.41
CA VAL A 124 3.00 15.33 1.19
C VAL A 124 3.65 13.98 0.89
N VAL A 125 4.20 13.30 1.90
CA VAL A 125 4.77 11.96 1.75
C VAL A 125 3.71 10.92 1.38
N GLU A 126 2.54 10.94 2.02
CA GLU A 126 1.44 10.03 1.68
C GLU A 126 0.89 10.26 0.28
N VAL A 127 0.71 11.51 -0.14
CA VAL A 127 0.26 11.87 -1.50
C VAL A 127 1.29 11.46 -2.54
N LEU A 128 2.59 11.61 -2.26
CA LEU A 128 3.66 11.13 -3.14
C LEU A 128 3.66 9.59 -3.25
N LEU A 129 3.47 8.88 -2.13
CA LEU A 129 3.34 7.42 -2.13
C LEU A 129 2.09 6.95 -2.88
N LEU A 130 0.98 7.68 -2.76
CA LEU A 130 -0.27 7.42 -3.48
C LEU A 130 -0.15 7.71 -4.97
N GLY A 131 0.49 8.81 -5.35
CA GLY A 131 0.83 9.11 -6.74
C GLY A 131 1.76 8.04 -7.34
N GLY A 132 2.76 7.60 -6.57
CA GLY A 132 3.63 6.49 -6.93
C GLY A 132 2.85 5.20 -7.15
N TYR A 133 2.03 4.78 -6.18
CA TYR A 133 1.20 3.58 -6.30
C TYR A 133 0.31 3.62 -7.55
N LEU A 134 -0.41 4.72 -7.77
CA LEU A 134 -1.29 4.87 -8.93
C LEU A 134 -0.51 4.82 -10.25
N TRP A 135 0.65 5.47 -10.32
CA TRP A 135 1.52 5.40 -11.49
C TRP A 135 1.95 3.96 -11.79
N LEU A 136 2.40 3.23 -10.76
CA LEU A 136 2.85 1.85 -10.89
C LEU A 136 1.69 0.91 -11.27
N ALA A 137 0.52 1.07 -10.64
CA ALA A 137 -0.68 0.28 -10.92
C ALA A 137 -1.21 0.53 -12.34
N LEU A 138 -1.21 1.78 -12.81
CA LEU A 138 -1.63 2.14 -14.17
C LEU A 138 -0.66 1.62 -15.23
N MET A 139 0.66 1.63 -14.96
CA MET A 139 1.62 1.02 -15.86
C MET A 139 1.49 -0.51 -15.91
N ALA A 140 1.25 -1.17 -14.78
CA ALA A 140 1.05 -2.63 -14.76
C ALA A 140 -0.23 -3.04 -15.51
N ALA A 141 -1.32 -2.26 -15.38
CA ALA A 141 -2.56 -2.50 -16.11
C ALA A 141 -2.43 -2.29 -17.63
N ARG A 142 -1.47 -1.46 -18.07
CA ARG A 142 -1.19 -1.23 -19.50
C ARG A 142 -0.41 -2.36 -20.17
N GLU A 143 0.21 -3.25 -19.40
CA GLU A 143 1.00 -4.38 -19.92
C GLU A 143 0.20 -5.68 -20.08
N GLN A 144 -1.10 -5.69 -19.80
CA GLN A 144 -2.00 -6.80 -20.10
C GLN A 144 -2.71 -6.51 -21.44
N PRO A 145 -2.27 -7.11 -22.58
CA PRO A 145 -3.03 -7.04 -23.81
C PRO A 145 -4.29 -7.88 -23.63
N GLY A 146 -5.45 -7.29 -23.94
CA GLY A 146 -6.68 -8.03 -24.17
C GLY A 146 -6.64 -8.83 -25.47
#